data_AF-A0A559IX56-F1
#
_entry.id   AF-A0A559IX56-F1
#
_cell.length_a   1.000
_cell.length_b   1.000
_cell.length_c   1.000
_cell.angle_alpha   90.00
_cell.angle_beta   90.00
_cell.angle_gamma   90.00
#
_symmetry.space_group_name_H-M   'P 1'
#
loop_
_entity.id
_entity.type
_entity.pdbx_description
1 polymer ?
#
loop_
_entity_poly.entity_id
_entity_poly.type
_entity_poly.pdbx_seq_one_letter_code
_entity_poly.pdbx_strand_id
1 'polypeptide(L)'
;MYKIIIQVEGVTKDGADVAVGEVITLGDHKSFLALINEGKGYAVNEAGDPVDPVLASSGAEAPGTAEDDVELTKKALDDQYKLEELKAEAKLAEVDFPYDVKKGVLIDMIMAQGKAAALLK
;
A
#
# COMPACT_ATOMS: atom_id res chain seq x y z
N MET A 1 14.39 9.69 9.00
CA MET A 1 15.00 8.75 9.96
C MET A 1 13.96 7.70 10.26
N TYR A 2 14.29 6.42 10.09
CA TYR A 2 13.35 5.30 10.20
C TYR A 2 13.62 4.52 11.49
N LYS A 3 12.57 4.17 12.25
CA LYS A 3 12.70 3.42 13.50
C LYS A 3 12.12 2.02 13.32
N ILE A 4 12.86 1.01 13.77
CA ILE A 4 12.46 -0.40 13.69
C ILE A 4 12.79 -1.09 15.02
N ILE A 5 11.89 -1.94 15.50
CA ILE A 5 12.15 -2.85 16.63
C ILE A 5 12.64 -4.19 16.08
N ILE A 6 13.77 -4.65 16.60
CA ILE A 6 14.34 -5.95 16.25
C ILE A 6 13.57 -7.07 16.93
N GLN A 7 13.19 -8.10 16.19
CA GLN A 7 12.49 -9.28 16.72
C GLN A 7 13.35 -10.55 16.77
N VAL A 8 14.53 -10.53 16.15
CA VAL A 8 15.41 -11.70 16.07
C VAL A 8 16.83 -11.38 16.50
N GLU A 9 17.51 -12.38 17.06
CA GLU A 9 18.92 -12.28 17.41
C GLU A 9 19.81 -12.31 16.14
N GLY A 10 21.00 -11.70 16.21
CA GLY A 10 21.94 -11.67 15.08
C GLY A 10 21.73 -10.51 14.11
N VAL A 11 21.01 -9.46 14.51
CA VAL A 11 20.99 -8.18 13.79
C VAL A 11 22.18 -7.35 14.24
N THR A 12 23.04 -6.97 13.30
CA THR A 12 24.22 -6.15 13.58
C THR A 12 24.02 -4.74 12.99
N LYS A 13 24.26 -3.71 13.81
CA LYS A 13 24.23 -2.30 13.41
C LYS A 13 25.57 -1.66 13.73
N ASP A 14 26.19 -1.04 12.73
CA ASP A 14 27.48 -0.34 12.89
C ASP A 14 28.60 -1.23 13.51
N GLY A 15 28.52 -2.55 13.28
CA GLY A 15 29.47 -3.53 13.81
C GLY A 15 29.18 -4.02 15.24
N ALA A 16 28.07 -3.61 15.85
CA ALA A 16 27.61 -4.09 17.15
C ALA A 16 26.30 -4.89 17.04
N ASP A 17 26.18 -5.95 17.83
CA ASP A 17 24.96 -6.75 17.93
C ASP A 17 23.84 -5.95 18.61
N VAL A 18 22.66 -6.01 18.02
CA VAL A 18 21.44 -5.37 18.50
C VAL A 18 20.57 -6.41 19.19
N ALA A 19 20.10 -6.08 20.40
CA ALA A 19 19.23 -6.98 21.16
C ALA A 19 17.81 -7.05 20.58
N VAL A 20 17.15 -8.20 20.79
CA VAL A 20 15.72 -8.34 20.50
C VAL A 20 14.92 -7.40 21.40
N GLY A 21 13.96 -6.69 20.81
CA GLY A 21 13.16 -5.65 21.46
C GLY A 21 13.79 -4.26 21.44
N GLU A 22 15.02 -4.13 20.93
CA GLU A 22 15.69 -2.82 20.84
C GLU A 22 15.18 -2.02 19.63
N VAL A 23 14.92 -0.73 19.87
CA VAL A 23 14.54 0.22 18.82
C VAL A 23 15.83 0.77 18.20
N ILE A 24 16.05 0.48 16.92
CA ILE A 24 17.14 1.07 16.16
C ILE A 24 16.63 2.14 15.21
N THR A 25 17.42 3.21 15.10
CA THR A 25 17.18 4.27 14.11
C THR A 25 18.13 4.09 12.93
N LEU A 26 17.55 4.06 11.74
CA LEU A 26 18.25 3.92 10.46
C LEU A 26 18.13 5.23 9.68
N GLY A 27 19.26 5.70 9.16
CA GLY A 27 19.30 6.87 8.28
C GLY A 27 18.81 6.56 6.88
N ASP A 28 18.93 5.29 6.48
CA ASP A 28 18.72 4.82 5.11
C ASP A 28 17.51 3.90 5.01
N HIS A 29 16.64 4.24 4.05
CA HIS A 29 15.40 3.50 3.80
C HIS A 29 15.63 2.06 3.33
N LYS A 30 16.73 1.80 2.61
CA LYS A 30 17.06 0.47 2.08
C LYS A 30 17.34 -0.53 3.20
N SER A 31 18.17 -0.14 4.17
CA SER A 31 18.51 -0.97 5.33
C SER A 31 17.28 -1.26 6.19
N PHE A 32 16.41 -0.26 6.34
CA PHE A 32 15.14 -0.38 7.04
C PHE A 32 14.22 -1.43 6.39
N LEU A 33 13.95 -1.28 5.09
CA LEU A 33 13.13 -2.25 4.36
C LEU A 33 13.76 -3.65 4.31
N ALA A 34 15.10 -3.75 4.21
CA ALA A 34 15.78 -5.04 4.20
C ALA A 34 15.53 -5.82 5.50
N LEU A 35 15.66 -5.18 6.66
CA LEU A 35 15.42 -5.81 7.95
C LEU A 35 13.95 -6.25 8.11
N ILE A 36 13.01 -5.45 7.61
CA ILE A 36 11.58 -5.77 7.64
C ILE A 36 11.25 -6.93 6.69
N ASN A 37 11.77 -6.89 5.45
CA ASN A 37 11.54 -7.95 4.45
C ASN A 37 12.18 -9.28 4.85
N GLU A 38 13.33 -9.24 5.53
CA GLU A 38 13.95 -10.43 6.11
C GLU A 38 13.22 -10.92 7.38
N GLY A 39 12.17 -10.24 7.84
CA GLY A 39 11.43 -10.59 9.05
C GLY A 39 12.24 -10.40 10.34
N LYS A 40 13.30 -9.59 10.29
CA LYS A 40 14.19 -9.34 11.42
C LYS A 40 13.64 -8.29 12.39
N GLY A 41 12.60 -7.55 11.99
CA GLY A 41 11.95 -6.53 12.81
C GLY A 41 10.73 -5.90 12.15
N TYR A 42 10.07 -5.00 12.88
CA TYR A 42 8.90 -4.25 12.41
C TYR A 42 9.06 -2.75 12.67
N ALA A 43 8.47 -1.93 11.80
CA ALA A 43 8.56 -0.48 11.92
C ALA A 43 7.81 0.03 13.14
N VAL A 44 8.34 1.07 13.78
CA VAL A 44 7.68 1.72 14.93
C VAL A 44 7.63 3.24 14.80
N ASN A 45 6.59 3.84 15.40
CA ASN A 45 6.48 5.30 15.52
C ASN A 45 7.42 5.84 16.62
N GLU A 46 7.37 7.15 16.88
CA GLU A 46 8.16 7.76 17.96
C GLU A 46 7.76 7.33 19.38
N ALA A 47 6.53 6.84 19.55
CA ALA A 47 6.02 6.30 20.81
C ALA A 47 6.38 4.81 21.01
N GLY A 48 7.00 4.16 20.02
CA GLY A 48 7.37 2.74 20.07
C GLY A 48 6.24 1.78 19.67
N ASP A 49 5.12 2.29 19.17
CA ASP A 49 4.03 1.46 18.67
C ASP A 49 4.38 0.89 17.29
N PRO A 50 4.02 -0.38 17.00
CA PRO A 50 4.12 -0.95 15.67
C PRO A 50 3.36 -0.09 14.67
N VAL A 51 4.06 0.34 13.62
CA VAL A 51 3.45 0.96 12.45
C VAL A 51 3.74 0.11 11.25
N ASP A 52 2.87 0.23 10.24
CA ASP A 52 3.11 -0.44 8.99
C ASP A 52 4.39 0.14 8.35
N PRO A 53 5.36 -0.68 7.93
CA PRO A 53 6.62 -0.22 7.34
C PRO A 53 6.41 0.58 6.05
N VAL A 54 5.28 0.37 5.38
CA VAL A 54 4.82 1.17 4.23
C VAL A 54 4.43 2.59 4.67
N LEU A 55 3.80 2.76 5.84
CA LEU A 55 3.41 4.06 6.40
C LEU A 55 4.59 4.82 7.01
N ALA A 56 5.56 4.13 7.59
CA ALA A 56 6.75 4.74 8.21
C ALA A 56 7.68 5.43 7.20
N SER A 57 7.51 5.16 5.90
CA SER A 57 8.28 5.79 4.84
C SER A 57 7.61 6.95 4.12
N SER A 58 6.29 7.09 4.29
CA SER A 58 5.53 8.10 3.57
C SER A 58 5.36 9.39 4.39
N GLY A 59 6.42 10.20 4.36
CA GLY A 59 6.25 11.63 4.05
C GLY A 59 5.99 11.87 2.55
N ALA A 60 6.04 10.83 1.72
CA ALA A 60 5.61 10.84 0.32
C ALA A 60 5.11 9.44 -0.06
N GLU A 61 3.86 9.38 -0.51
CA GLU A 61 3.28 8.43 -1.49
C GLU A 61 3.95 7.06 -1.59
N ALA A 62 3.34 6.05 -0.95
CA ALA A 62 3.72 4.65 -1.10
C ALA A 62 3.25 4.10 -2.47
N PRO A 63 4.07 3.29 -3.17
CA PRO A 63 3.53 2.33 -4.13
C PRO A 63 2.90 1.19 -3.32
N GLY A 64 1.59 1.01 -3.49
CA GLY A 64 0.82 -0.03 -2.84
C GLY A 64 1.38 -1.41 -3.13
N THR A 65 1.15 -2.34 -2.21
CA THR A 65 1.08 -3.75 -2.58
C THR A 65 -0.05 -3.92 -3.60
N ALA A 66 0.00 -4.92 -4.47
CA ALA A 66 -1.02 -5.12 -5.52
C ALA A 66 -2.48 -5.22 -4.99
N GLU A 67 -2.67 -5.48 -3.68
CA GLU A 67 -3.96 -5.41 -2.99
C GLU A 67 -4.34 -3.98 -2.57
N ASP A 68 -3.37 -3.15 -2.17
CA ASP A 68 -3.53 -1.72 -1.84
C ASP A 68 -3.75 -0.87 -3.10
N ASP A 69 -3.09 -1.20 -4.22
CA ASP A 69 -3.37 -0.62 -5.55
C ASP A 69 -4.82 -0.87 -5.99
N VAL A 70 -5.38 -2.04 -5.68
CA VAL A 70 -6.76 -2.37 -6.03
C VAL A 70 -7.73 -1.53 -5.18
N GLU A 71 -7.49 -1.37 -3.88
CA GLU A 71 -8.32 -0.51 -3.04
C GLU A 71 -8.17 0.99 -3.36
N LEU A 72 -6.95 1.45 -3.66
CA LEU A 72 -6.69 2.83 -4.12
C LEU A 72 -7.35 3.09 -5.47
N THR A 73 -7.24 2.15 -6.41
CA THR A 73 -7.90 2.25 -7.73
C THR A 73 -9.41 2.23 -7.59
N LYS A 74 -9.95 1.39 -6.71
CA LYS A 74 -11.38 1.39 -6.36
C LYS A 74 -11.83 2.75 -5.87
N LYS A 75 -11.09 3.29 -4.91
CA LYS A 75 -11.39 4.58 -4.27
C LYS A 75 -11.24 5.74 -5.26
N ALA A 76 -10.24 5.70 -6.12
CA ALA A 76 -10.02 6.71 -7.16
C ALA A 76 -11.16 6.70 -8.19
N LEU A 77 -11.56 5.53 -8.70
CA LEU A 77 -12.70 5.43 -9.61
C LEU A 77 -14.02 5.82 -8.93
N ASP A 78 -14.17 5.51 -7.64
CA ASP A 78 -15.32 5.94 -6.86
C ASP A 78 -15.33 7.47 -6.65
N ASP A 79 -14.21 8.09 -6.36
CA ASP A 79 -14.14 9.54 -6.12
C ASP A 79 -14.26 10.35 -7.42
N GLN A 80 -13.61 9.89 -8.50
CA GLN A 80 -13.56 10.59 -9.79
C GLN A 80 -14.88 10.57 -10.55
N TYR A 81 -15.73 9.56 -10.34
CA TYR A 81 -16.93 9.36 -11.14
C TYR A 81 -18.18 9.16 -10.29
N LYS A 82 -19.30 9.77 -10.72
CA LYS A 82 -20.64 9.37 -10.26
C LYS A 82 -21.08 8.09 -10.98
N LEU A 83 -22.02 7.35 -10.40
CA LEU A 83 -22.53 6.09 -10.97
C LEU A 83 -22.87 6.20 -12.47
N GLU A 84 -23.60 7.26 -12.87
CA GLU A 84 -24.05 7.45 -14.25
C GLU A 84 -22.89 7.75 -15.20
N GLU A 85 -21.91 8.52 -14.75
CA GLU A 85 -20.70 8.85 -15.52
C GLU A 85 -19.79 7.63 -15.65
N LEU A 86 -19.61 6.88 -14.56
CA LEU A 86 -18.85 5.63 -14.56
C LEU A 86 -19.47 4.61 -15.53
N LYS A 87 -20.81 4.52 -15.62
CA LYS A 87 -21.49 3.66 -16.61
C LYS A 87 -21.21 4.11 -18.04
N ALA A 88 -21.18 5.41 -18.31
CA ALA A 88 -20.89 5.94 -19.64
C ALA A 88 -19.43 5.63 -20.05
N GLU A 89 -18.48 5.87 -19.16
CA GLU A 89 -17.05 5.63 -19.39
C GLU A 89 -16.74 4.13 -19.47
N ALA A 90 -17.37 3.31 -18.62
CA ALA A 90 -17.26 1.86 -18.70
C ALA A 90 -17.76 1.33 -20.04
N LYS A 91 -18.86 1.88 -20.57
CA LYS A 91 -19.39 1.52 -21.89
C LYS A 91 -18.45 1.96 -23.03
N LEU A 92 -17.82 3.12 -22.91
CA LEU A 92 -16.79 3.59 -23.85
C LEU A 92 -15.53 2.71 -23.81
N ALA A 93 -15.17 2.21 -22.63
CA ALA A 93 -14.06 1.27 -22.44
C ALA A 93 -14.41 -0.19 -22.79
N GLU A 94 -15.61 -0.42 -23.35
CA GLU A 94 -16.16 -1.73 -23.73
C GLU A 94 -16.26 -2.72 -22.57
N VAL A 95 -16.52 -2.22 -21.36
CA VAL A 95 -16.75 -3.03 -20.17
C VAL A 95 -18.16 -3.60 -20.21
N ASP A 96 -18.28 -4.91 -20.10
CA ASP A 96 -19.58 -5.59 -19.99
C ASP A 96 -20.10 -5.50 -18.55
N PHE A 97 -21.31 -4.96 -18.35
CA PHE A 97 -21.95 -4.87 -17.05
C PHE A 97 -23.49 -4.91 -17.15
N PRO A 98 -24.21 -5.43 -16.14
CA PRO A 98 -25.66 -5.46 -16.14
C PRO A 98 -26.28 -4.06 -15.98
N TYR A 99 -27.45 -3.84 -16.57
CA TYR A 99 -28.13 -2.52 -16.57
C TYR A 99 -28.35 -1.98 -15.13
N ASP A 100 -28.71 -2.86 -14.20
CA ASP A 100 -28.92 -2.57 -12.77
C ASP A 100 -27.69 -2.90 -11.91
N VAL A 101 -26.51 -2.40 -12.32
CA VAL A 101 -25.28 -2.54 -11.52
C VAL A 101 -25.13 -1.40 -10.51
N LYS A 102 -24.73 -1.74 -9.28
CA LYS A 102 -24.32 -0.78 -8.25
C LYS A 102 -22.90 -0.28 -8.52
N LYS A 103 -22.59 0.95 -8.10
CA LYS A 103 -21.30 1.61 -8.37
C LYS A 103 -20.09 0.76 -7.96
N GLY A 104 -20.05 0.29 -6.72
CA GLY A 104 -18.95 -0.55 -6.24
C GLY A 104 -18.79 -1.85 -7.02
N VAL A 105 -19.91 -2.47 -7.47
CA VAL A 105 -19.89 -3.69 -8.29
C VAL A 105 -19.37 -3.40 -9.69
N LEU A 106 -19.74 -2.25 -10.26
CA LEU A 106 -19.23 -1.81 -11.56
C LEU A 106 -17.72 -1.57 -11.52
N ILE A 107 -17.21 -0.90 -10.48
CA ILE A 107 -15.76 -0.69 -10.27
C ILE A 107 -15.04 -2.04 -10.20
N ASP A 108 -15.58 -3.00 -9.43
CA ASP A 108 -15.03 -4.35 -9.32
C ASP A 108 -14.96 -5.05 -10.70
N MET A 109 -16.03 -4.95 -11.50
CA MET A 109 -16.06 -5.49 -12.87
C MET A 109 -15.04 -4.81 -13.80
N ILE A 110 -14.88 -3.49 -13.71
CA ILE A 110 -13.92 -2.72 -14.51
C ILE A 110 -12.49 -3.19 -14.21
N MET A 111 -12.15 -3.44 -12.94
CA MET A 111 -10.83 -3.97 -12.58
C MET A 111 -10.68 -5.43 -12.96
N ALA A 112 -11.72 -6.27 -12.78
CA ALA A 112 -11.69 -7.67 -13.17
C ALA A 112 -11.46 -7.85 -14.68
N GLN A 113 -11.96 -6.92 -15.50
CA GLN A 113 -11.71 -6.86 -16.94
C GLN A 113 -10.39 -6.15 -17.31
N GLY A 114 -9.62 -5.68 -16.33
CA GLY A 114 -8.34 -4.99 -16.55
C GLY A 114 -8.48 -3.61 -17.21
N LYS A 115 -9.66 -2.99 -17.15
CA LYS A 115 -9.97 -1.72 -17.80
C LYS A 115 -9.83 -0.52 -16.88
N ALA A 116 -9.64 -0.72 -15.58
CA ALA A 116 -9.57 0.36 -14.59
C ALA A 116 -8.51 1.42 -14.91
N ALA A 117 -7.33 1.02 -15.40
CA ALA A 117 -6.28 1.95 -15.79
C ALA A 117 -6.68 2.88 -16.95
N ALA A 118 -7.63 2.48 -17.81
CA ALA A 118 -8.13 3.31 -18.90
C ALA A 118 -9.20 4.32 -18.45
N LEU A 119 -9.77 4.12 -17.26
CA LEU A 119 -10.77 5.02 -16.67
C LEU A 119 -10.17 5.92 -15.58
N LEU A 120 -8.97 5.66 -15.08
CA LEU A 120 -8.28 6.57 -14.17
C LEU A 120 -7.78 7.80 -14.96
N LYS A 121 -8.16 9.00 -14.51
CA LYS A 121 -7.62 10.28 -14.98
C LYS A 121 -6.45 10.76 -14.13
#